data_AF-A0AAV7AEP4-F1
#
_entry.id   AF-A0AAV7AEP4-F1
#
_cell.length_a   1.000
_cell.length_b   1.000
_cell.length_c   1.000
_cell.angle_alpha   90.00
_cell.angle_beta   90.00
_cell.angle_gamma   90.00
#
_symmetry.space_group_name_H-M   'P 1'
#
loop_
_entity.id
_entity.type
_entity.pdbx_description
1 polymer ?
#
loop_
_entity_poly.entity_id
_entity_poly.type
_entity_poly.pdbx_seq_one_letter_code
_entity_poly.pdbx_strand_id
1 'polypeptide(L)'
;MAVLLLDHGCKVNARSKTAETPLHIMVKKDRFDCAMVLLTHGADPNTKGEHGNTALHLAMKKDHLELIKALMVFGADVEQANDFGETPGLLAARSSKGFQDLVYVSTALVSMMGSHDTVDYTGDGLRTQDRLLCLDGGGIRGLVLIQLLIAIEKIAGRPIRELFDWVAGTSTGGILALAIVHGKSMEYLRCLYFG
;
A
#
# COMPACT_ATOMS: atom_id res chain seq x y z
N MET A 1 3.79 4.89 -21.36
CA MET A 1 4.44 3.72 -22.00
C MET A 1 4.39 2.46 -21.13
N ALA A 2 4.66 2.52 -19.81
CA ALA A 2 4.51 1.35 -18.92
C ALA A 2 3.08 0.78 -18.90
N VAL A 3 2.06 1.65 -18.87
CA VAL A 3 0.63 1.29 -18.93
C VAL A 3 0.30 0.47 -20.20
N LEU A 4 0.88 0.80 -21.34
CA LEU A 4 0.56 0.17 -22.63
C LEU A 4 1.07 -1.29 -22.72
N LEU A 5 2.10 -1.66 -21.95
CA LEU A 5 2.64 -3.02 -21.96
C LEU A 5 1.90 -3.95 -20.99
N LEU A 6 1.33 -3.41 -19.91
CA LEU A 6 0.57 -4.18 -18.92
C LEU A 6 -0.78 -4.62 -19.48
N ASP A 7 -1.38 -3.79 -20.32
CA ASP A 7 -2.66 -4.06 -20.99
C ASP A 7 -2.58 -5.19 -22.04
N HIS A 8 -1.37 -5.50 -22.53
CA HIS A 8 -1.11 -6.61 -23.46
C HIS A 8 -0.78 -7.95 -22.77
N GLY A 9 -1.18 -8.14 -21.51
CA GLY A 9 -0.99 -9.42 -20.80
C GLY A 9 0.46 -9.69 -20.40
N CYS A 10 1.29 -8.65 -20.32
CA CYS A 10 2.66 -8.79 -19.85
C CYS A 10 2.66 -9.12 -18.35
N LYS A 11 3.37 -10.19 -17.96
CA LYS A 11 3.46 -10.61 -16.55
C LYS A 11 4.11 -9.48 -15.73
N VAL A 12 3.31 -8.78 -14.92
CA VAL A 12 3.76 -7.71 -13.98
C VAL A 12 4.94 -8.12 -13.10
N ASN A 13 5.01 -9.40 -12.77
CA ASN A 13 6.06 -10.01 -11.94
C ASN A 13 7.11 -10.78 -12.76
N ALA A 14 7.24 -10.51 -14.06
CA ALA A 14 8.27 -11.12 -14.89
C ALA A 14 9.67 -10.86 -14.31
N ARG A 15 10.50 -11.90 -14.20
CA ARG A 15 11.86 -11.77 -13.71
C ARG A 15 12.83 -11.62 -14.88
N SER A 16 13.70 -10.62 -14.78
CA SER A 16 14.85 -10.45 -15.67
C SER A 16 15.90 -11.54 -15.40
N LYS A 17 16.93 -11.62 -16.26
CA LYS A 17 18.10 -12.48 -16.05
C LYS A 17 18.84 -12.18 -14.74
N THR A 18 18.71 -10.96 -14.23
CA THR A 18 19.23 -10.48 -12.93
C THR A 18 18.27 -10.75 -11.76
N ALA A 19 17.25 -11.59 -11.95
CA ALA A 19 16.18 -11.87 -11.00
C ALA A 19 15.26 -10.68 -10.66
N GLU A 20 15.49 -9.50 -11.23
CA GLU A 20 14.73 -8.28 -10.99
C GLU A 20 13.35 -8.27 -11.66
N THR A 21 12.34 -7.75 -10.97
CA THR A 21 11.01 -7.47 -11.56
C THR A 21 10.94 -6.05 -12.14
N PRO A 22 9.95 -5.75 -12.99
CA PRO A 22 9.69 -4.38 -13.45
C PRO A 22 9.65 -3.36 -12.31
N LEU A 23 9.09 -3.74 -11.15
CA LEU A 23 9.02 -2.89 -9.96
C LEU A 23 10.43 -2.54 -9.43
N HIS A 24 11.35 -3.51 -9.37
CA HIS A 24 12.74 -3.25 -8.97
C HIS A 24 13.42 -2.25 -9.91
N ILE A 25 13.21 -2.40 -11.23
CA ILE A 25 13.78 -1.50 -12.24
C ILE A 25 13.22 -0.09 -12.06
N MET A 26 11.92 0.07 -11.85
CA MET A 26 11.31 1.39 -11.62
C MET A 26 11.81 2.04 -10.33
N VAL A 27 11.97 1.26 -9.25
CA VAL A 27 12.55 1.75 -7.98
C VAL A 27 14.02 2.17 -8.18
N LYS A 28 14.84 1.35 -8.85
CA LYS A 28 16.25 1.70 -9.16
C LYS A 28 16.36 2.96 -10.01
N LYS A 29 15.41 3.18 -10.93
CA LYS A 29 15.35 4.34 -11.84
C LYS A 29 14.64 5.56 -11.25
N ASP A 30 14.14 5.47 -10.02
CA ASP A 30 13.35 6.53 -9.37
C ASP A 30 12.12 6.98 -10.17
N ARG A 31 11.38 6.02 -10.71
CA ARG A 31 10.20 6.29 -11.53
C ARG A 31 8.95 6.04 -10.70
N PHE A 32 8.66 6.94 -9.75
CA PHE A 32 7.52 6.82 -8.84
C PHE A 32 6.20 6.53 -9.57
N ASP A 33 5.85 7.31 -10.60
CA ASP A 33 4.60 7.12 -11.34
C ASP A 33 4.51 5.73 -12.00
N CYS A 34 5.63 5.23 -12.52
CA CYS A 34 5.67 3.92 -13.18
C CYS A 34 5.65 2.78 -12.15
N ALA A 35 6.30 2.96 -10.99
CA ALA A 35 6.24 2.01 -9.89
C ALA A 35 4.81 1.93 -9.33
N MET A 36 4.13 3.07 -9.18
CA MET A 36 2.74 3.14 -8.74
C MET A 36 1.82 2.39 -9.71
N VAL A 37 1.96 2.62 -11.01
CA VAL A 37 1.21 1.88 -12.05
C VAL A 37 1.45 0.37 -11.93
N LEU A 38 2.69 -0.08 -11.71
CA LEU A 38 2.97 -1.50 -11.56
C LEU A 38 2.30 -2.09 -10.30
N LEU A 39 2.40 -1.39 -9.18
CA LEU A 39 1.77 -1.79 -7.92
C LEU A 39 0.24 -1.86 -8.05
N THR A 40 -0.37 -0.87 -8.71
CA THR A 40 -1.81 -0.86 -8.95
C THR A 40 -2.23 -2.01 -9.86
N HIS A 41 -1.43 -2.36 -10.87
CA HIS A 41 -1.66 -3.54 -11.73
C HIS A 41 -1.34 -4.89 -11.06
N GLY A 42 -1.07 -4.91 -9.74
CA GLY A 42 -0.86 -6.15 -8.99
C GLY A 42 0.57 -6.67 -9.01
N ALA A 43 1.56 -5.80 -9.22
CA ALA A 43 2.95 -6.16 -8.95
C ALA A 43 3.14 -6.48 -7.47
N ASP A 44 3.83 -7.59 -7.19
CA ASP A 44 4.09 -8.03 -5.82
C ASP A 44 5.32 -7.30 -5.25
N PRO A 45 5.15 -6.43 -4.23
CA PRO A 45 6.26 -5.70 -3.62
C PRO A 45 7.24 -6.59 -2.85
N ASN A 46 6.82 -7.81 -2.48
CA ASN A 46 7.62 -8.78 -1.72
C ASN A 46 8.43 -9.72 -2.60
N THR A 47 8.40 -9.52 -3.92
CA THR A 47 9.23 -10.33 -4.80
C THR A 47 10.71 -10.04 -4.54
N LYS A 48 11.51 -11.10 -4.33
CA LYS A 48 12.96 -11.00 -4.19
C LYS A 48 13.64 -10.83 -5.56
N GLY A 49 14.31 -9.69 -5.71
CA GLY A 49 15.12 -9.35 -6.86
C GLY A 49 16.58 -9.78 -6.71
N GLU A 50 17.48 -8.94 -7.20
CA GLU A 50 18.92 -9.15 -7.14
C GLU A 50 19.43 -9.13 -5.69
N HIS A 51 20.24 -10.13 -5.31
CA HIS A 51 20.74 -10.35 -3.94
C HIS A 51 19.64 -10.48 -2.87
N GLY A 52 18.46 -10.98 -3.26
CA GLY A 52 17.35 -11.14 -2.33
C GLY A 52 16.68 -9.83 -1.91
N ASN A 53 17.10 -8.70 -2.48
CA ASN A 53 16.51 -7.40 -2.16
C ASN A 53 15.10 -7.31 -2.73
N THR A 54 14.16 -6.87 -1.91
CA THR A 54 12.80 -6.50 -2.34
C THR A 54 12.77 -5.06 -2.88
N ALA A 55 11.65 -4.67 -3.48
CA ALA A 55 11.43 -3.28 -3.88
C ALA A 55 11.59 -2.31 -2.70
N LEU A 56 11.20 -2.73 -1.48
CA LEU A 56 11.34 -1.92 -0.27
C LEU A 56 12.81 -1.70 0.10
N HIS A 57 13.67 -2.73 0.07
CA HIS A 57 15.11 -2.55 0.30
C HIS A 57 15.73 -1.52 -0.65
N LEU A 58 15.37 -1.59 -1.93
CA LEU A 58 15.89 -0.66 -2.93
C LEU A 58 15.41 0.78 -2.69
N ALA A 59 14.14 0.95 -2.29
CA ALA A 59 13.57 2.25 -1.96
C ALA A 59 14.22 2.85 -0.70
N MET A 60 14.46 2.01 0.32
CA MET A 60 15.17 2.38 1.56
C MET A 60 16.61 2.83 1.30
N LYS A 61 17.35 2.10 0.45
CA LYS A 61 18.71 2.47 0.07
C LYS A 61 18.79 3.82 -0.63
N LYS A 62 17.72 4.21 -1.32
CA LYS A 62 17.59 5.45 -2.08
C LYS A 62 17.03 6.62 -1.27
N ASP A 63 16.45 6.36 -0.10
CA ASP A 63 15.79 7.36 0.75
C ASP A 63 14.55 8.01 0.11
N HIS A 64 13.79 7.24 -0.67
CA HIS A 64 12.63 7.76 -1.39
C HIS A 64 11.34 7.57 -0.57
N LEU A 65 11.10 8.50 0.35
CA LEU A 65 10.01 8.42 1.34
C LEU A 65 8.63 8.14 0.73
N GLU A 66 8.28 8.80 -0.37
CA GLU A 66 6.98 8.62 -1.03
C GLU A 66 6.83 7.22 -1.64
N LEU A 67 7.91 6.68 -2.21
CA LEU A 67 7.93 5.32 -2.75
C LEU A 67 7.89 4.27 -1.63
N ILE A 68 8.58 4.54 -0.53
CA ILE A 68 8.58 3.73 0.69
C ILE A 68 7.15 3.63 1.26
N LYS A 69 6.46 4.77 1.44
CA LYS A 69 5.06 4.82 1.89
C LYS A 69 4.15 4.05 0.95
N ALA A 70 4.30 4.27 -0.37
CA ALA A 70 3.51 3.56 -1.37
C ALA A 70 3.71 2.04 -1.25
N LEU A 71 4.95 1.55 -1.27
CA LEU A 71 5.24 0.12 -1.17
C LEU A 71 4.63 -0.50 0.10
N MET A 72 4.69 0.19 1.24
CA MET A 72 4.05 -0.28 2.47
C MET A 72 2.52 -0.32 2.36
N VAL A 73 1.88 0.68 1.75
CA VAL A 73 0.43 0.67 1.48
C VAL A 73 0.03 -0.50 0.59
N PHE A 74 0.90 -0.91 -0.33
CA PHE A 74 0.70 -2.08 -1.19
C PHE A 74 1.09 -3.42 -0.52
N GLY A 75 1.42 -3.42 0.77
CA GLY A 75 1.69 -4.63 1.55
C GLY A 75 3.13 -5.14 1.45
N ALA A 76 4.11 -4.25 1.27
CA ALA A 76 5.52 -4.60 1.38
C ALA A 76 5.88 -5.02 2.82
N ASP A 77 6.56 -6.15 2.94
CA ASP A 77 7.07 -6.70 4.18
C ASP A 77 8.34 -5.97 4.62
N VAL A 78 8.28 -5.37 5.81
CA VAL A 78 9.37 -4.62 6.45
C VAL A 78 10.36 -5.50 7.20
N GLU A 79 9.98 -6.75 7.49
CA GLU A 79 10.79 -7.74 8.22
C GLU A 79 11.48 -8.73 7.27
N GLN A 80 11.10 -8.75 6.00
CA GLN A 80 11.68 -9.67 5.04
C GLN A 80 13.16 -9.37 4.80
N ALA A 81 14.05 -10.26 5.21
CA ALA A 81 15.49 -10.11 5.00
C ALA A 81 15.93 -10.46 3.57
N ASN A 82 16.93 -9.71 3.08
CA ASN A 82 17.65 -10.02 1.84
C ASN A 82 18.64 -11.20 2.01
N ASP A 83 19.39 -11.54 0.96
CA ASP A 83 20.34 -12.67 1.00
C ASP A 83 21.53 -12.44 1.95
N PHE A 84 21.73 -11.19 2.40
CA PHE A 84 22.73 -10.82 3.39
C PHE A 84 22.20 -10.85 4.83
N GLY A 85 20.92 -11.21 5.02
CA GLY A 85 20.26 -11.19 6.33
C GLY A 85 19.91 -9.77 6.80
N GLU A 86 19.97 -8.76 5.94
CA GLU A 86 19.60 -7.40 6.26
C GLU A 86 18.10 -7.20 6.02
N THR A 87 17.40 -6.64 6.99
CA THR A 87 16.02 -6.16 6.80
C THR A 87 16.02 -4.79 6.10
N PRO A 88 14.93 -4.41 5.41
CA PRO A 88 14.81 -3.09 4.77
C PRO A 88 15.13 -1.93 5.72
N GLY A 89 14.65 -2.03 6.97
CA GLY A 89 14.92 -1.04 8.01
C GLY A 89 16.40 -1.00 8.44
N LEU A 90 17.05 -2.16 8.56
CA LEU A 90 18.48 -2.23 8.89
C LEU A 90 19.35 -1.67 7.76
N LEU A 91 18.95 -1.88 6.50
CA LEU A 91 19.65 -1.34 5.34
C LEU A 91 19.55 0.19 5.30
N ALA A 92 18.37 0.74 5.62
CA ALA A 92 18.19 2.19 5.77
C ALA A 92 19.05 2.73 6.92
N ALA A 93 19.14 1.99 8.03
CA ALA A 93 19.93 2.37 9.19
C ALA A 93 21.43 2.51 8.88
N ARG A 94 21.97 1.68 7.98
CA ARG A 94 23.35 1.79 7.49
C ARG A 94 23.57 2.96 6.53
N SER A 95 22.52 3.42 5.84
CA SER A 95 22.58 4.53 4.89
C SER A 95 22.32 5.84 5.65
N SER A 96 23.38 6.39 6.25
CA SER A 96 23.43 7.50 7.22
C SER A 96 22.82 8.87 6.83
N LYS A 97 21.70 8.94 6.09
CA LYS A 97 21.14 10.21 5.55
C LYS A 97 19.64 10.51 5.80
N GLY A 98 18.81 9.55 6.23
CA GLY A 98 17.34 9.75 6.32
C GLY A 98 16.66 9.20 7.59
N PHE A 99 17.41 8.96 8.66
CA PHE A 99 16.96 8.12 9.79
C PHE A 99 15.79 8.70 10.60
N GLN A 100 15.62 10.03 10.68
CA GLN A 100 14.60 10.63 11.54
C GLN A 100 13.17 10.44 11.03
N ASP A 101 12.95 10.57 9.72
CA ASP A 101 11.61 10.43 9.14
C ASP A 101 11.19 8.97 8.98
N LEU A 102 12.15 8.05 8.86
CA LEU A 102 11.89 6.62 8.74
C LEU A 102 11.49 5.98 10.07
N VAL A 103 12.14 6.37 11.18
CA VAL A 103 11.73 5.93 12.53
C VAL A 103 10.29 6.34 12.79
N TYR A 104 9.86 7.52 12.31
CA TYR A 104 8.47 7.95 12.42
C TYR A 104 7.51 7.03 11.64
N VAL A 105 7.85 6.64 10.40
CA VAL A 105 7.00 5.73 9.62
C VAL A 105 6.96 4.33 10.25
N SER A 106 8.10 3.80 10.72
CA SER A 106 8.13 2.48 11.35
C SER A 106 7.48 2.47 12.74
N THR A 107 7.64 3.50 13.58
CA THR A 107 6.93 3.62 14.87
C THR A 107 5.45 3.93 14.70
N ALA A 108 5.05 4.77 13.75
CA ALA A 108 3.64 4.97 13.42
C ALA A 108 3.00 3.67 12.93
N LEU A 109 3.70 2.88 12.11
CA LEU A 109 3.21 1.58 11.66
C LEU A 109 3.23 0.52 12.77
N VAL A 110 4.25 0.48 13.63
CA VAL A 110 4.24 -0.40 14.83
C VAL A 110 3.11 0.01 15.78
N SER A 111 2.73 1.29 15.84
CA SER A 111 1.56 1.72 16.61
C SER A 111 0.24 1.36 15.92
N MET A 112 0.20 1.32 14.59
CA MET A 112 -0.95 0.85 13.81
C MET A 112 -1.07 -0.69 13.75
N MET A 113 0.05 -1.42 13.85
CA MET A 113 0.12 -2.88 13.79
C MET A 113 0.20 -3.54 15.19
N GLY A 114 0.63 -2.79 16.21
CA GLY A 114 0.88 -3.24 17.58
C GLY A 114 -0.26 -2.96 18.56
N SER A 115 -1.50 -2.91 18.09
CA SER A 115 -2.66 -2.91 18.99
C SER A 115 -3.71 -3.91 18.51
N HIS A 116 -3.37 -5.18 18.64
CA HIS A 116 -4.38 -6.18 18.96
C HIS A 116 -3.79 -7.21 19.93
N ASP A 117 -3.71 -6.81 21.20
CA ASP A 117 -3.85 -7.71 22.36
C ASP A 117 -3.95 -6.87 23.64
N THR A 118 -5.02 -6.09 23.77
CA THR A 118 -5.72 -5.94 25.06
C THR A 118 -7.19 -5.72 24.78
N VAL A 119 -7.91 -6.83 24.86
CA VAL A 119 -9.34 -6.81 25.18
C VAL A 119 -9.45 -6.19 26.56
N ASP A 120 -9.84 -4.93 26.64
CA ASP A 120 -10.42 -4.38 27.87
C ASP A 120 -11.81 -3.85 27.55
N TYR A 121 -12.75 -4.79 27.65
CA TYR A 121 -14.14 -4.47 27.97
C TYR A 121 -14.15 -3.90 29.39
N THR A 122 -14.27 -2.57 29.50
CA THR A 122 -14.83 -1.95 30.70
C THR A 122 -16.08 -1.22 30.27
N GLY A 123 -17.22 -1.74 30.70
CA GLY A 123 -18.53 -1.23 30.34
C GLY A 123 -18.81 0.10 31.04
N ASP A 124 -19.40 1.03 30.30
CA ASP A 124 -20.59 1.75 30.73
C ASP A 124 -21.32 2.32 29.49
N GLY A 125 -22.64 2.47 29.59
CA GLY A 125 -23.56 2.53 28.47
C GLY A 125 -23.66 3.87 27.71
N LEU A 126 -24.39 3.77 26.59
CA LEU A 126 -24.91 4.82 25.69
C LEU A 126 -24.07 5.23 24.47
N ARG A 127 -24.30 4.49 23.38
CA ARG A 127 -24.57 4.94 22.00
C ARG A 127 -23.58 5.90 21.29
N THR A 128 -22.95 5.31 20.26
CA THR A 128 -22.68 5.84 18.91
C THR A 128 -21.74 7.04 18.80
N GLN A 129 -20.43 6.76 18.74
CA GLN A 129 -19.55 7.59 17.92
C GLN A 129 -19.82 7.23 16.45
N ASP A 130 -20.47 8.12 15.73
CA ASP A 130 -20.65 8.02 14.28
C ASP A 130 -19.27 8.01 13.60
N ARG A 131 -18.90 6.90 12.97
CA ARG A 131 -17.61 6.76 12.29
C ARG A 131 -17.73 7.30 10.86
N LEU A 132 -17.08 8.43 10.58
CA LEU A 132 -17.06 9.06 9.25
C LEU A 132 -15.81 8.68 8.47
N LEU A 133 -15.99 8.26 7.22
CA LEU A 133 -14.95 8.04 6.23
C LEU A 133 -14.98 9.14 5.17
N CYS A 134 -13.95 9.99 5.13
CA CYS A 134 -13.78 11.02 4.10
C CYS A 134 -12.82 10.55 3.00
N LEU A 135 -13.32 10.48 1.78
CA LEU A 135 -12.62 10.04 0.58
C LEU A 135 -12.29 11.25 -0.30
N ASP A 136 -11.10 11.81 -0.16
CA ASP A 136 -10.68 12.95 -0.99
C ASP A 136 -10.34 12.49 -2.42
N GLY A 137 -10.99 13.08 -3.42
CA GLY A 137 -10.79 12.71 -4.82
C GLY A 137 -9.92 13.70 -5.58
N GLY A 138 -8.81 13.20 -6.12
CA GLY A 138 -7.95 13.92 -7.05
C GLY A 138 -7.12 12.98 -7.91
N GLY A 139 -7.51 12.78 -9.18
CA GLY A 139 -6.75 12.02 -10.18
C GLY A 139 -6.31 10.62 -9.74
N ILE A 140 -5.10 10.21 -10.17
CA ILE A 140 -4.42 8.91 -9.91
C ILE A 140 -4.41 8.47 -8.42
N ARG A 141 -4.75 9.37 -7.48
CA ARG A 141 -4.89 9.09 -6.03
C ARG A 141 -6.15 8.28 -5.69
N GLY A 142 -7.15 8.23 -6.57
CA GLY A 142 -8.35 7.40 -6.36
C GLY A 142 -8.03 5.90 -6.29
N LEU A 143 -6.96 5.45 -6.97
CA LEU A 143 -6.50 4.07 -6.96
C LEU A 143 -5.84 3.68 -5.63
N VAL A 144 -5.04 4.59 -5.06
CA VAL A 144 -4.45 4.44 -3.73
C VAL A 144 -5.55 4.31 -2.68
N LEU A 145 -6.63 5.08 -2.85
CA LEU A 145 -7.79 5.05 -1.98
C LEU A 145 -8.51 3.68 -2.04
N ILE A 146 -8.76 3.14 -3.24
CA ILE A 146 -9.35 1.80 -3.40
C ILE A 146 -8.47 0.75 -2.73
N GLN A 147 -7.16 0.79 -2.94
CA GLN A 147 -6.25 -0.19 -2.38
C GLN A 147 -6.17 -0.10 -0.84
N LEU A 148 -6.22 1.12 -0.29
CA LEU A 148 -6.32 1.35 1.15
C LEU A 148 -7.61 0.75 1.71
N LEU A 149 -8.75 0.94 1.04
CA LEU A 149 -10.02 0.35 1.47
C LEU A 149 -9.99 -1.19 1.42
N ILE A 150 -9.40 -1.79 0.38
CA ILE A 150 -9.20 -3.25 0.31
C ILE A 150 -8.36 -3.74 1.48
N ALA A 151 -7.27 -3.03 1.82
CA ALA A 151 -6.42 -3.40 2.95
C ALA A 151 -7.19 -3.31 4.28
N ILE A 152 -7.99 -2.25 4.46
CA ILE A 152 -8.85 -2.08 5.64
C ILE A 152 -9.88 -3.21 5.74
N GLU A 153 -10.57 -3.59 4.64
CA GLU A 153 -11.53 -4.70 4.64
C GLU A 153 -10.86 -6.03 5.01
N LYS A 154 -9.66 -6.29 4.50
CA LYS A 154 -8.91 -7.50 4.83
C LYS A 154 -8.51 -7.56 6.31
N ILE A 155 -8.10 -6.44 6.88
CA ILE A 155 -7.71 -6.37 8.30
C ILE A 155 -8.94 -6.49 9.20
N ALA A 156 -10.04 -5.84 8.84
CA ALA A 156 -11.26 -5.83 9.64
C ALA A 156 -12.14 -7.08 9.45
N GLY A 157 -11.95 -7.84 8.37
CA GLY A 157 -12.71 -9.06 8.07
C GLY A 157 -14.19 -8.83 7.72
N ARG A 158 -14.59 -7.58 7.47
CA ARG A 158 -15.97 -7.14 7.19
C ARG A 158 -15.96 -5.93 6.26
N PRO A 159 -17.04 -5.68 5.48
CA PRO A 159 -17.03 -4.64 4.45
C PRO A 159 -16.98 -3.22 5.02
N ILE A 160 -16.42 -2.26 4.26
CA ILE A 160 -16.27 -0.85 4.71
C ILE A 160 -17.59 -0.24 5.19
N ARG A 161 -18.72 -0.57 4.55
CA ARG A 161 -20.05 -0.06 4.92
C ARG A 161 -20.49 -0.44 6.35
N GLU A 162 -19.90 -1.49 6.92
CA GLU A 162 -20.17 -1.95 8.29
C GLU A 162 -19.15 -1.38 9.29
N LEU A 163 -18.03 -0.84 8.79
CA LEU A 163 -17.05 -0.12 9.61
C LEU A 163 -17.46 1.33 9.84
N PHE A 164 -18.01 2.00 8.84
CA PHE A 164 -18.27 3.44 8.89
C PHE A 164 -19.76 3.73 8.71
N ASP A 165 -20.32 4.51 9.64
CA ASP A 165 -21.72 4.92 9.63
C ASP A 165 -22.00 6.00 8.58
N TRP A 166 -20.98 6.82 8.28
CA TRP A 166 -21.05 7.88 7.27
C TRP A 166 -19.88 7.76 6.30
N VAL A 167 -20.14 7.93 5.01
CA VAL A 167 -19.11 7.97 3.97
C VAL A 167 -19.33 9.20 3.10
N ALA A 168 -18.31 10.04 2.99
CA ALA A 168 -18.31 11.24 2.18
C ALA A 168 -17.12 11.20 1.22
N GLY A 169 -17.25 11.81 0.04
CA GLY A 169 -16.11 11.96 -0.85
C GLY A 169 -16.30 13.01 -1.93
N THR A 170 -15.18 13.52 -2.44
CA THR A 170 -15.12 14.51 -3.52
C THR A 170 -14.63 13.82 -4.80
N SER A 171 -15.04 14.28 -5.99
CA SER A 171 -14.56 13.76 -7.29
C SER A 171 -14.57 12.20 -7.39
N THR A 172 -13.41 11.56 -7.57
CA THR A 172 -13.24 10.09 -7.56
C THR A 172 -13.66 9.44 -6.25
N GLY A 173 -13.41 10.08 -5.11
CA GLY A 173 -13.83 9.60 -3.80
C GLY A 173 -15.35 9.63 -3.61
N GLY A 174 -16.07 10.54 -4.30
CA GLY A 174 -17.54 10.57 -4.29
C GLY A 174 -18.17 9.38 -5.02
N ILE A 175 -17.64 9.02 -6.20
CA ILE A 175 -18.05 7.82 -6.93
C ILE A 175 -17.77 6.57 -6.08
N LEU A 176 -16.63 6.55 -5.40
CA LEU A 176 -16.25 5.46 -4.50
C LEU A 176 -17.20 5.35 -3.31
N ALA A 177 -17.49 6.47 -2.63
CA ALA A 177 -18.46 6.54 -1.53
C ALA A 177 -19.82 5.96 -1.94
N LEU A 178 -20.32 6.34 -3.12
CA LEU A 178 -21.59 5.86 -3.64
C LEU A 178 -21.59 4.33 -3.85
N ALA A 179 -20.49 3.80 -4.39
CA ALA A 179 -20.37 2.36 -4.61
C ALA A 179 -20.33 1.55 -3.30
N ILE A 180 -19.71 2.09 -2.25
CA ILE A 180 -19.67 1.51 -0.91
C ILE A 180 -21.08 1.44 -0.31
N VAL A 181 -21.84 2.54 -0.41
CA VAL A 181 -23.23 2.61 0.05
C VAL A 181 -24.11 1.60 -0.68
N HIS A 182 -23.88 1.38 -1.99
CA HIS A 182 -24.58 0.35 -2.77
C HIS A 182 -24.06 -1.08 -2.56
N GLY A 183 -23.10 -1.30 -1.66
CA GLY A 183 -22.57 -2.63 -1.34
C GLY A 183 -21.78 -3.28 -2.48
N LYS A 184 -21.14 -2.48 -3.34
CA LYS A 184 -20.20 -3.00 -4.35
C LYS A 184 -18.90 -3.41 -3.66
N SER A 185 -18.31 -4.53 -4.08
CA SER A 185 -17.03 -4.96 -3.53
C SER A 185 -15.90 -4.03 -3.97
N MET A 186 -14.88 -3.91 -3.13
CA MET A 186 -13.72 -3.08 -3.44
C MET A 186 -12.90 -3.66 -4.59
N GLU A 187 -12.87 -4.99 -4.76
CA GLU A 187 -12.26 -5.61 -5.96
C GLU A 187 -13.01 -5.24 -7.24
N TYR A 188 -14.35 -5.13 -7.19
CA TYR A 188 -15.14 -4.68 -8.33
C TYR A 188 -14.82 -3.22 -8.67
N LEU A 189 -14.68 -2.36 -7.66
CA LEU A 189 -14.28 -0.96 -7.87
C LEU A 189 -12.86 -0.86 -8.41
N ARG A 190 -11.97 -1.75 -7.96
CA ARG A 190 -10.66 -1.92 -8.60
C ARG A 190 -10.82 -2.27 -10.07
N CYS A 191 -11.64 -3.23 -10.47
CA CYS A 191 -11.80 -3.51 -11.90
C CYS A 191 -12.40 -2.32 -12.69
N LEU A 192 -13.39 -1.61 -12.13
CA LEU A 192 -14.08 -0.51 -12.80
C LEU A 192 -13.15 0.67 -13.14
N TYR A 193 -12.22 0.99 -12.24
CA TYR A 193 -11.25 2.07 -12.43
C TYR A 193 -10.03 1.67 -13.27
N PHE A 194 -9.89 0.38 -13.59
CA PHE A 194 -8.75 -0.20 -14.31
C PHE A 194 -9.11 -0.78 -15.68
N GLY A 195 -10.39 -0.70 -16.09
CA GLY A 195 -10.89 -1.12 -17.40
C GLY A 195 -10.76 -0.07 -18.49
#